data_AF-W2MRN8-F1
#
_entry.id   AF-W2MRN8-F1
#
_cell.length_a   1.000
_cell.length_b   1.000
_cell.length_c   1.000
_cell.angle_alpha   90.00
_cell.angle_beta   90.00
_cell.angle_gamma   90.00
#
_symmetry.space_group_name_H-M   'P 1'
#
loop_
_entity.id
_entity.type
_entity.pdbx_description
1 polymer ?
#
loop_
_entity_poly.entity_id
_entity_poly.type
_entity_poly.pdbx_seq_one_letter_code
_entity_poly.pdbx_strand_id
1 'polypeptide(L)'
;MAEESKLDFAWLPQGTEALADGEYDVIVLGTGLKECILSGLLAVNGKKVLVVDRNPYYGGECASPNLTNLYKKFKPDQEPRTDLGADRDYNVDLVPKFIMACGKLVKMLLHTKVTRYLEFKNVDGSYVVKGGRTYKVPATDVRGHGSV
;
A
#
# COMPACT_ATOMS: atom_id res chain seq x y z
N MET A 1 -19.15 -42.44 -5.72
CA MET A 1 -18.57 -41.20 -5.18
C MET A 1 -17.09 -41.34 -5.37
N ALA A 2 -16.46 -40.50 -6.20
CA ALA A 2 -15.03 -40.57 -6.44
C ALA A 2 -14.31 -40.07 -5.19
N GLU A 3 -13.39 -40.88 -4.68
CA GLU A 3 -12.51 -40.55 -3.57
C GLU A 3 -11.59 -39.40 -4.03
N GLU A 4 -11.71 -38.23 -3.41
CA GLU A 4 -10.81 -37.10 -3.70
C GLU A 4 -9.37 -37.54 -3.40
N SER A 5 -8.54 -37.59 -4.44
CA SER A 5 -7.12 -37.91 -4.30
C SER A 5 -6.48 -36.85 -3.42
N LYS A 6 -6.01 -37.23 -2.23
CA LYS A 6 -5.20 -36.36 -1.37
C LYS A 6 -4.03 -35.78 -2.17
N LEU A 7 -3.83 -34.47 -2.06
CA LEU A 7 -2.67 -33.80 -2.65
C LEU A 7 -1.38 -34.42 -2.12
N ASP A 8 -0.46 -34.74 -3.03
CA ASP A 8 0.86 -35.24 -2.72
C ASP A 8 1.86 -34.07 -2.65
N PHE A 9 2.49 -33.91 -1.50
CA PHE A 9 3.49 -32.88 -1.23
C PHE A 9 4.92 -33.44 -1.19
N ALA A 10 5.17 -34.62 -1.77
CA ALA A 10 6.50 -35.24 -1.83
C ALA A 10 7.59 -34.38 -2.49
N TRP A 11 7.21 -33.34 -3.25
CA TRP A 11 8.12 -32.37 -3.85
C TRP A 11 8.59 -31.26 -2.90
N LEU A 12 7.98 -31.12 -1.72
CA LEU A 12 8.37 -30.11 -0.74
C LEU A 12 9.78 -30.38 -0.20
N PRO A 13 10.61 -29.34 0.02
CA PRO A 13 11.90 -29.48 0.67
C PRO A 13 11.80 -30.18 2.03
N GLN A 14 12.82 -30.95 2.39
CA GLN A 14 12.85 -31.69 3.65
C GLN A 14 12.66 -30.73 4.85
N GLY A 15 11.70 -31.03 5.72
CA GLY A 15 11.36 -30.20 6.88
C GLY A 15 10.35 -29.07 6.59
N THR A 16 9.73 -29.06 5.41
CA THR A 16 8.63 -28.13 5.09
C THR A 16 7.30 -28.88 4.99
N GLU A 17 6.23 -28.22 5.43
CA GLU A 17 4.86 -28.71 5.34
C GLU A 17 4.04 -27.76 4.46
N ALA A 18 2.97 -28.26 3.85
CA ALA A 18 2.07 -27.41 3.11
C ALA A 18 1.50 -26.32 4.03
N LEU A 19 1.45 -25.08 3.55
CA LEU A 19 0.81 -24.01 4.30
C LEU A 19 -0.70 -24.32 4.36
N ALA A 20 -1.27 -24.32 5.56
CA ALA A 20 -2.64 -24.78 5.81
C ALA A 20 -2.87 -26.23 5.33
N ASP A 21 -3.88 -26.47 4.49
CA ASP A 21 -4.19 -27.75 3.84
C ASP A 21 -3.58 -27.83 2.41
N GLY A 22 -2.82 -26.82 2.00
CA GLY A 22 -2.23 -26.71 0.67
C GLY A 22 -3.24 -26.43 -0.46
N GLU A 23 -4.51 -26.23 -0.13
CA GLU A 23 -5.57 -25.92 -1.08
C GLU A 23 -6.04 -24.47 -0.95
N TYR A 24 -5.98 -23.75 -2.07
CA TYR A 24 -6.40 -22.37 -2.15
C TYR A 24 -7.31 -22.17 -3.36
N ASP A 25 -8.40 -21.41 -3.18
CA ASP A 25 -9.26 -21.00 -4.28
C ASP A 25 -8.55 -19.99 -5.19
N VAL A 26 -7.71 -19.13 -4.60
CA VAL A 26 -7.00 -18.05 -5.30
C VAL A 26 -5.61 -17.85 -4.70
N ILE A 27 -4.61 -17.75 -5.56
CA ILE A 27 -3.24 -17.33 -5.19
C ILE A 27 -2.99 -15.95 -5.77
N VAL A 28 -2.61 -15.00 -4.92
CA VAL A 28 -2.29 -13.61 -5.28
C VAL A 28 -0.80 -13.37 -5.07
N LEU A 29 -0.14 -12.88 -6.11
CA LEU A 29 1.29 -12.59 -6.11
C LEU A 29 1.51 -11.08 -6.05
N GLY A 30 2.05 -10.60 -4.93
CA GLY A 30 2.26 -9.20 -4.61
C GLY A 30 1.30 -8.68 -3.55
N THR A 31 1.76 -7.72 -2.79
CA THR A 31 1.03 -7.07 -1.69
C THR A 31 0.81 -5.58 -1.94
N GLY A 32 0.70 -5.20 -3.22
CA GLY A 32 0.31 -3.85 -3.60
C GLY A 32 -1.15 -3.55 -3.21
N LEU A 33 -1.54 -2.28 -3.33
CA LEU A 33 -2.88 -1.83 -2.96
C LEU A 33 -3.98 -2.62 -3.69
N LYS A 34 -3.80 -2.91 -4.98
CA LYS A 34 -4.83 -3.57 -5.80
C LYS A 34 -4.97 -5.03 -5.38
N GLU A 35 -3.83 -5.70 -5.22
CA GLU A 35 -3.71 -7.10 -4.82
C GLU A 35 -4.33 -7.31 -3.44
N CYS A 36 -4.01 -6.45 -2.48
CA CYS A 36 -4.58 -6.49 -1.13
C CYS A 36 -6.10 -6.25 -1.14
N ILE A 37 -6.61 -5.30 -1.93
CA ILE A 37 -8.05 -5.06 -2.05
C ILE A 37 -8.77 -6.29 -2.62
N LEU A 38 -8.25 -6.86 -3.71
CA LEU A 38 -8.83 -8.05 -4.34
C LEU A 38 -8.80 -9.25 -3.38
N SER A 39 -7.68 -9.47 -2.70
CA SER A 39 -7.51 -10.53 -1.72
C SER A 39 -8.52 -10.40 -0.58
N GLY A 40 -8.69 -9.19 -0.04
CA GLY A 40 -9.66 -8.91 1.02
C GLY A 40 -11.10 -9.16 0.56
N LEU A 41 -11.48 -8.72 -0.65
CA LEU A 41 -12.82 -8.94 -1.19
C LEU A 41 -13.12 -10.41 -1.44
N LEU A 42 -12.15 -11.18 -1.94
CA LEU A 42 -12.28 -12.62 -2.16
C LEU A 42 -12.41 -13.38 -0.84
N ALA A 43 -11.60 -13.03 0.16
CA ALA A 43 -11.68 -13.62 1.50
C ALA A 43 -13.04 -13.32 2.18
N VAL A 44 -13.55 -12.10 2.06
CA VAL A 44 -14.90 -11.74 2.56
C VAL A 44 -16.01 -12.55 1.86
N ASN A 45 -15.82 -12.92 0.59
CA ASN A 45 -16.71 -13.82 -0.15
C ASN A 45 -16.47 -15.32 0.15
N GLY A 46 -15.71 -15.64 1.19
CA GLY A 46 -15.50 -17.02 1.66
C GLY A 46 -14.47 -17.83 0.86
N LYS A 47 -13.64 -17.17 0.04
CA LYS A 47 -12.55 -17.84 -0.69
C LYS A 47 -11.32 -18.04 0.17
N LYS A 48 -10.66 -19.19 0.06
CA LYS A 48 -9.32 -19.44 0.62
C LYS A 48 -8.28 -18.75 -0.25
N VAL A 49 -7.76 -17.61 0.21
CA VAL A 49 -6.80 -16.79 -0.55
C VAL A 49 -5.41 -16.91 0.05
N LEU A 50 -4.43 -17.29 -0.76
CA LEU A 50 -3.01 -17.21 -0.42
C LEU A 50 -2.42 -15.95 -1.04
N VAL A 51 -1.84 -15.07 -0.23
CA VAL A 51 -1.15 -13.86 -0.70
C VAL A 51 0.33 -13.99 -0.41
N VAL A 52 1.16 -13.89 -1.45
CA VAL A 52 2.62 -14.03 -1.35
C VAL A 52 3.29 -12.83 -2.01
N ASP A 53 4.35 -12.31 -1.41
CA ASP A 53 5.20 -11.29 -2.03
C ASP A 53 6.64 -11.80 -2.14
N ARG A 54 7.35 -11.40 -3.19
CA ARG A 54 8.79 -11.66 -3.32
C ARG A 54 9.61 -10.75 -2.41
N ASN A 55 9.05 -9.60 -2.03
CA ASN A 55 9.71 -8.61 -1.20
C ASN A 55 9.55 -8.97 0.28
N PRO A 56 10.54 -8.67 1.14
CA PRO A 56 10.43 -8.88 2.58
C PRO A 56 9.56 -7.82 3.29
N TYR A 57 8.73 -7.07 2.55
CA TYR A 57 7.89 -5.97 3.04
C TYR A 57 6.62 -5.84 2.20
N TYR A 58 5.59 -5.21 2.78
CA TYR A 58 4.31 -4.95 2.12
C TYR A 58 4.35 -3.73 1.19
N GLY A 59 3.45 -3.70 0.20
CA GLY A 59 3.18 -2.52 -0.64
C GLY A 59 3.82 -2.55 -2.02
N GLY A 60 4.77 -3.48 -2.27
CA GLY A 60 5.44 -3.65 -3.55
C GLY A 60 6.04 -2.34 -4.08
N GLU A 61 5.71 -1.98 -5.31
CA GLU A 61 6.18 -0.73 -5.94
C GLU A 61 5.65 0.55 -5.25
N CYS A 62 4.56 0.44 -4.49
CA CYS A 62 3.95 1.55 -3.74
C CYS A 62 4.33 1.52 -2.25
N ALA A 63 5.36 0.78 -1.86
CA ALA A 63 5.80 0.72 -0.46
C ALA A 63 6.30 2.08 0.05
N SER A 64 6.28 2.24 1.38
CA SER A 64 6.76 3.43 2.08
C SER A 64 7.94 3.04 2.97
N PRO A 65 9.16 2.91 2.43
CA PRO A 65 10.34 2.56 3.22
C PRO A 65 10.70 3.63 4.27
N ASN A 66 11.35 3.18 5.34
CA ASN A 66 12.10 4.04 6.26
C ASN A 66 13.39 4.59 5.60
N LEU A 67 14.13 5.44 6.31
CA LEU A 67 15.33 6.08 5.75
C LEU A 67 16.39 5.06 5.36
N THR A 68 16.68 4.06 6.20
CA THR A 68 17.68 3.04 5.91
C THR A 68 17.36 2.29 4.62
N ASN A 69 16.11 1.84 4.44
CA ASN A 69 15.71 1.12 3.23
C ASN A 69 15.64 2.04 2.00
N LEU A 70 15.29 3.31 2.18
CA LEU A 70 15.29 4.29 1.11
C LEU A 70 16.71 4.56 0.60
N TYR A 71 17.68 4.73 1.51
CA TYR A 71 19.10 4.91 1.16
C TYR A 71 19.64 3.66 0.47
N LYS A 72 19.41 2.46 1.01
CA LYS A 72 19.79 1.21 0.33
C LYS A 72 19.27 1.11 -1.10
N LYS A 73 18.06 1.63 -1.36
CA LYS A 73 17.43 1.57 -2.69
C LYS A 73 18.00 2.59 -3.68
N PHE A 74 18.25 3.83 -3.26
CA PHE A 74 18.63 4.92 -4.17
C PHE A 74 20.07 5.42 -4.03
N LYS A 75 20.74 5.09 -2.93
CA LYS A 75 22.10 5.50 -2.57
C LYS A 75 22.81 4.39 -1.76
N PRO A 76 23.05 3.21 -2.36
CA PRO A 76 23.54 2.03 -1.64
C PRO A 76 24.90 2.25 -0.96
N ASP A 77 25.72 3.15 -1.49
CA ASP A 77 27.05 3.47 -0.96
C ASP A 77 27.03 4.54 0.14
N GLN A 78 25.84 4.99 0.57
CA GLN A 78 25.68 6.04 1.57
C GLN A 78 24.77 5.59 2.70
N GLU A 79 25.20 5.85 3.92
CA GLU A 79 24.34 5.74 5.09
C GLU A 79 23.43 6.97 5.23
N PRO A 80 22.23 6.81 5.83
CA PRO A 80 21.40 7.94 6.19
C PRO A 80 22.16 8.96 7.04
N ARG A 81 21.95 10.24 6.76
CA ARG A 81 22.55 11.30 7.56
C ARG A 81 22.05 11.23 9.00
N THR A 82 22.94 11.41 9.96
CA THR A 82 22.65 11.30 11.40
C THR A 82 21.79 12.44 11.96
N ASP A 83 21.69 13.56 11.23
CA ASP A 83 20.91 14.73 11.62
C ASP A 83 19.43 14.65 11.23
N LEU A 84 19.01 13.59 10.53
CA LEU A 84 17.61 13.39 10.13
C LEU A 84 16.74 12.82 11.26
N GLY A 85 17.31 12.35 12.37
CA GLY A 85 16.55 11.76 13.47
C GLY A 85 16.40 10.23 13.34
N ALA A 86 15.43 9.66 14.07
CA ALA A 86 15.31 8.21 14.18
C ALA A 86 14.63 7.61 12.94
N ASP A 87 15.16 6.50 12.44
CA ASP A 87 14.69 5.82 11.22
C ASP A 87 13.19 5.45 11.26
N ARG A 88 12.67 5.08 12.45
CA ARG A 88 11.26 4.73 12.66
C ARG A 88 10.27 5.88 12.47
N ASP A 89 10.75 7.12 12.49
CA ASP A 89 9.90 8.31 12.33
C ASP A 89 9.57 8.58 10.84
N TYR A 90 10.14 7.76 9.94
CA TYR A 90 10.04 7.94 8.50
C TYR A 90 9.27 6.80 7.85
N ASN A 91 8.29 7.18 7.03
CA ASN A 91 7.61 6.33 6.06
C ASN A 91 7.54 7.14 4.76
N VAL A 92 8.48 6.91 3.83
CA VAL A 92 8.64 7.73 2.62
C VAL A 92 8.03 7.00 1.42
N ASP A 93 6.91 7.50 0.91
CA ASP A 93 6.23 6.88 -0.23
C ASP A 93 7.11 6.85 -1.48
N LEU A 94 7.30 5.64 -2.05
CA LEU A 94 7.97 5.49 -3.35
C LEU A 94 7.17 6.09 -4.50
N VAL A 95 5.84 6.11 -4.38
CA VAL A 95 4.93 6.65 -5.39
C VAL A 95 3.98 7.64 -4.71
N PRO A 96 4.20 8.96 -4.87
CA PRO A 96 3.36 9.95 -4.22
C PRO A 96 1.95 9.92 -4.82
N LYS A 97 0.94 9.67 -3.99
CA LYS A 97 -0.48 9.67 -4.38
C LYS A 97 -1.34 10.30 -3.29
N PHE A 98 -2.34 11.05 -3.72
CA PHE A 98 -3.40 11.53 -2.84
C PHE A 98 -4.69 10.76 -3.08
N ILE A 99 -5.52 10.68 -2.04
CA ILE A 99 -6.85 10.09 -2.12
C ILE A 99 -7.87 11.20 -2.29
N MET A 100 -8.59 11.18 -3.41
CA MET A 100 -9.69 12.12 -3.64
C MET A 100 -10.84 11.82 -2.69
N ALA A 101 -11.27 12.81 -1.90
CA ALA A 101 -12.28 12.65 -0.84
C ALA A 101 -13.59 11.99 -1.32
N CYS A 102 -14.08 12.35 -2.51
CA CYS A 102 -15.30 11.77 -3.12
C CYS A 102 -14.99 10.69 -4.18
N GLY A 103 -13.77 10.15 -4.20
CA GLY A 103 -13.31 9.18 -5.18
C GLY A 103 -13.86 7.77 -4.98
N LYS A 104 -13.78 6.93 -6.03
CA LYS A 104 -14.18 5.51 -5.97
C LYS A 104 -13.41 4.73 -4.90
N LEU A 105 -12.14 5.07 -4.66
CA LEU A 105 -11.30 4.43 -3.65
C LEU A 105 -11.87 4.64 -2.24
N VAL A 106 -12.22 5.87 -1.87
CA VAL A 106 -12.82 6.17 -0.55
C VAL A 106 -14.13 5.41 -0.38
N LYS A 107 -14.99 5.42 -1.41
CA LYS A 107 -16.24 4.65 -1.38
C LYS A 107 -15.97 3.17 -1.13
N MET A 108 -15.00 2.57 -1.83
CA MET A 108 -14.64 1.17 -1.64
C MET A 108 -14.14 0.90 -0.22
N LEU A 109 -13.24 1.74 0.32
CA LEU A 109 -12.70 1.58 1.69
C LEU A 109 -13.80 1.61 2.76
N LEU A 110 -14.83 2.45 2.56
CA LEU A 110 -15.99 2.51 3.44
C LEU A 110 -16.83 1.21 3.37
N HIS A 111 -17.09 0.71 2.16
CA HIS A 111 -17.89 -0.51 1.97
C HIS A 111 -17.19 -1.76 2.53
N THR A 112 -15.87 -1.86 2.40
CA THR A 112 -15.07 -2.98 2.91
C THR A 112 -14.74 -2.85 4.40
N LYS A 113 -15.12 -1.75 5.05
CA LYS A 113 -14.80 -1.42 6.46
C LYS A 113 -13.29 -1.36 6.76
N VAL A 114 -12.46 -1.21 5.74
CA VAL A 114 -10.99 -1.08 5.89
C VAL A 114 -10.60 0.23 6.58
N THR A 115 -11.49 1.23 6.59
CA THR A 115 -11.30 2.49 7.34
C THR A 115 -11.09 2.32 8.84
N ARG A 116 -11.28 1.12 9.41
CA ARG A 116 -10.94 0.82 10.81
C ARG A 116 -9.43 0.68 11.04
N TYR A 117 -8.65 0.49 9.99
CA TYR A 117 -7.20 0.28 10.04
C TYR A 117 -6.39 1.47 9.52
N LEU A 118 -7.06 2.51 9.02
CA LEU A 118 -6.44 3.66 8.37
C LEU A 118 -7.04 4.95 8.90
N GLU A 119 -6.16 5.88 9.23
CA GLU A 119 -6.52 7.26 9.55
C GLU A 119 -6.12 8.18 8.39
N PHE A 120 -6.92 9.23 8.16
CA PHE A 120 -6.68 10.19 7.09
C PHE A 120 -6.55 11.59 7.65
N LYS A 121 -5.61 12.36 7.09
CA LYS A 121 -5.47 13.79 7.31
C LYS A 121 -5.77 14.54 6.02
N ASN A 122 -6.51 15.65 6.12
CA ASN A 122 -6.78 16.50 4.98
C ASN A 122 -5.50 17.18 4.48
N VAL A 123 -5.40 17.35 3.16
CA VAL A 123 -4.36 18.19 2.54
C VAL A 123 -4.80 19.65 2.64
N ASP A 124 -3.89 20.53 3.08
CA ASP A 124 -4.21 21.94 3.37
C ASP A 124 -4.53 22.79 2.11
N GLY A 125 -4.09 22.33 0.94
CA GLY A 125 -4.39 23.00 -0.32
C GLY A 125 -3.63 22.43 -1.51
N SER A 126 -4.10 22.82 -2.69
CA SER A 126 -3.39 22.62 -3.96
C SER A 126 -2.80 23.94 -4.42
N TYR A 127 -1.65 23.90 -5.10
CA TYR A 127 -0.94 25.09 -5.57
C TYR A 127 -0.59 24.96 -7.05
N VAL A 128 -0.64 26.07 -7.78
CA VAL A 128 -0.22 26.17 -9.18
C VAL A 128 0.98 27.11 -9.29
N VAL A 129 1.96 26.74 -10.11
CA VAL A 129 3.13 27.59 -10.39
C VAL A 129 2.90 28.38 -11.68
N LYS A 130 3.00 29.70 -11.61
CA LYS A 130 2.88 30.60 -12.76
C LYS A 130 3.96 31.69 -12.67
N GLY A 131 4.80 31.81 -13.70
CA GLY A 131 5.87 32.81 -13.73
C GLY A 131 6.88 32.69 -12.59
N GLY A 132 7.18 31.48 -12.14
CA GLY A 132 8.10 31.22 -11.02
C GLY A 132 7.51 31.49 -9.62
N ARG A 133 6.24 31.90 -9.53
CA ARG A 133 5.54 32.11 -8.26
C ARG A 133 4.48 31.02 -8.04
N THR A 134 4.28 30.63 -6.79
CA THR A 134 3.26 29.66 -6.39
C THR A 134 1.97 30.38 -5.97
N TYR A 135 0.83 29.86 -6.40
CA TYR A 135 -0.49 30.41 -6.11
C TYR A 135 -1.38 29.30 -5.56
N LYS A 136 -2.06 29.55 -4.43
CA LYS A 136 -3.01 28.59 -3.86
C LYS A 136 -4.25 28.52 -4.76
N VAL A 137 -4.66 27.30 -5.12
CA VAL A 137 -5.89 27.05 -5.85
C VAL A 137 -7.08 27.32 -4.90
N PRO A 138 -8.07 28.14 -5.28
CA PRO A 138 -9.25 28.38 -4.47
C PRO A 138 -10.01 27.09 -4.19
N ALA A 139 -10.39 26.87 -2.92
CA ALA A 139 -11.10 25.67 -2.46
C ALA A 139 -12.46 25.98 -1.80
N THR A 140 -12.80 27.26 -1.65
CA THR A 140 -14.04 27.77 -1.06
C THR A 140 -14.49 29.01 -1.82
N ASP A 141 -15.78 29.35 -1.74
CA ASP A 141 -16.41 30.49 -2.44
C ASP A 141 -15.99 31.88 -1.91
N VAL A 142 -14.91 31.96 -1.13
CA VAL A 142 -14.40 33.24 -0.64
C VAL A 142 -13.80 33.97 -1.84
N ARG A 143 -14.63 34.82 -2.47
CA ARG A 143 -14.19 35.77 -3.50
C ARG A 143 -13.05 36.58 -2.91
N GLY A 144 -11.85 36.44 -3.50
CA GLY A 144 -10.64 37.06 -3.04
C GLY A 144 -10.81 38.56 -2.80
N HIS A 145 -10.79 38.94 -1.53
CA HIS A 145 -10.37 40.28 -1.11
C HIS A 145 -8.98 40.11 -0.48
N GLY A 146 -7.95 40.55 -1.20
CA GLY A 146 -6.55 40.66 -0.76
C GLY A 146 -5.74 39.36 -0.87
N SER A 147 -4.53 39.31 -1.42
CA SER A 147 -3.62 40.37 -1.85
C SER A 147 -2.68 39.83 -2.91
N VAL A 148 -2.32 40.69 -3.85
CA VAL A 148 -1.19 40.54 -4.79
C VAL A 148 0.13 40.71 -4.04
#